data_AF-A0A7J4KRJ2-F1
#
_entry.id   AF-A0A7J4KRJ2-F1
#
_cell.length_a   1.000
_cell.length_b   1.000
_cell.length_c   1.000
_cell.angle_alpha   90.00
_cell.angle_beta   90.00
_cell.angle_gamma   90.00
#
_symmetry.space_group_name_H-M   'P 1'
#
loop_
_entity.id
_entity.type
_entity.pdbx_description
1 polymer ?
#
loop_
_entity_poly.entity_id
_entity_poly.type
_entity_poly.pdbx_seq_one_letter_code
_entity_poly.pdbx_strand_id
1 'polypeptide(L)'
;MKKLPLDQYLTEEEYKKKESRVDKFSSITYSLVVGTLLDLKVGLKPLGIFASRGQATILNYFTGGWYGKWRNLLFKKTKTSTESSFIKKRSVDFVAFNTFQTPIYGTAVTIASLVEQVVPVILQHGINALYQDNSIDIYKAFESGKNAMINLAIISPIIEPTMNYTMNKFRQWYGLKKPEEKVANE
;
A
#
# COMPACT_ATOMS: atom_id res chain seq x y z
N MET A 1 -13.40 -26.75 -12.19
CA MET A 1 -12.80 -26.24 -13.45
C MET A 1 -11.38 -25.75 -13.15
N LYS A 2 -10.35 -26.34 -13.78
CA LYS A 2 -9.00 -25.73 -13.77
C LYS A 2 -9.06 -24.48 -14.66
N LYS A 3 -8.75 -23.30 -14.12
CA LYS A 3 -8.61 -22.08 -14.94
C LYS A 3 -7.34 -22.24 -15.78
N LEU A 4 -7.46 -22.16 -17.10
CA LEU A 4 -6.31 -22.12 -18.00
C LEU A 4 -5.49 -20.85 -17.70
N PRO A 5 -4.15 -20.92 -17.77
CA PRO A 5 -3.30 -19.81 -17.40
C PRO A 5 -3.39 -18.71 -18.47
N LEU A 6 -3.68 -17.47 -18.04
CA LEU A 6 -4.03 -16.34 -18.93
C LEU A 6 -2.87 -15.80 -19.77
N ASP A 7 -1.63 -16.14 -19.40
CA ASP A 7 -0.43 -15.82 -20.17
C ASP A 7 -0.41 -16.49 -21.55
N GLN A 8 -1.25 -17.51 -21.78
CA GLN A 8 -1.39 -18.14 -23.09
C GLN A 8 -2.29 -17.36 -24.06
N TYR A 9 -3.06 -16.38 -23.58
CA TYR A 9 -4.10 -15.70 -24.38
C TYR A 9 -3.99 -14.18 -24.40
N LEU A 10 -3.15 -13.59 -23.56
CA LEU A 10 -2.95 -12.14 -23.47
C LEU A 10 -1.57 -11.78 -23.97
N THR A 11 -1.46 -10.63 -24.64
CA THR A 11 -0.16 -10.00 -24.87
C THR A 11 0.51 -9.65 -23.53
N GLU A 12 1.83 -9.51 -23.53
CA GLU A 12 2.59 -9.16 -22.32
C GLU A 12 2.11 -7.82 -21.71
N GLU A 13 1.76 -6.85 -22.55
CA GLU A 13 1.24 -5.55 -22.12
C GLU A 13 -0.14 -5.68 -21.44
N GLU A 14 -1.06 -6.43 -22.06
CA GLU A 14 -2.39 -6.69 -21.50
C GLU A 14 -2.29 -7.43 -20.17
N TYR A 15 -1.38 -8.40 -20.07
CA TYR A 15 -1.10 -9.12 -18.84
C TYR A 15 -0.63 -8.16 -17.74
N LYS A 16 0.38 -7.33 -18.00
CA LYS A 16 0.91 -6.34 -17.05
C LYS A 16 -0.15 -5.31 -16.62
N LYS A 17 -1.01 -4.88 -17.54
CA LYS A 17 -2.11 -3.96 -17.27
C LYS A 17 -3.17 -4.59 -16.38
N LYS A 18 -3.54 -5.85 -16.66
CA LYS A 18 -4.48 -6.64 -15.83
C LYS A 18 -3.91 -6.88 -14.44
N GLU A 19 -2.64 -7.27 -14.34
CA GLU A 19 -1.96 -7.45 -13.05
C GLU A 19 -1.98 -6.17 -12.21
N SER A 20 -1.58 -5.03 -12.79
CA SER A 20 -1.62 -3.74 -12.09
C SER A 20 -3.02 -3.40 -11.58
N ARG A 21 -4.08 -3.68 -12.35
CA ARG A 21 -5.47 -3.47 -11.92
C ARG A 21 -5.87 -4.37 -10.76
N VAL A 22 -5.52 -5.65 -10.81
CA VAL A 22 -5.80 -6.62 -9.75
C VAL A 22 -5.03 -6.26 -8.47
N ASP A 23 -3.79 -5.80 -8.59
CA ASP A 23 -2.97 -5.35 -7.46
C ASP A 23 -3.53 -4.09 -6.81
N LYS A 24 -4.00 -3.12 -7.60
CA LYS A 24 -4.73 -1.94 -7.07
C LYS A 24 -5.99 -2.36 -6.33
N PHE A 25 -6.82 -3.19 -6.97
CA PHE A 25 -8.11 -3.61 -6.40
C PHE A 25 -7.92 -4.38 -5.10
N SER A 26 -6.97 -5.30 -5.05
CA SER A 26 -6.64 -6.07 -3.84
C SER A 26 -6.07 -5.19 -2.73
N SER A 27 -5.19 -4.24 -3.06
CA SER A 27 -4.65 -3.27 -2.09
C SER A 27 -5.76 -2.40 -1.48
N ILE A 28 -6.65 -1.87 -2.32
CA ILE A 28 -7.82 -1.10 -1.87
C ILE A 28 -8.70 -1.94 -0.96
N THR A 29 -9.11 -3.13 -1.42
CA THR A 29 -9.99 -4.05 -0.66
C THR A 29 -9.39 -4.39 0.70
N TYR A 30 -8.12 -4.76 0.73
CA TYR A 30 -7.40 -5.06 1.97
C TYR A 30 -7.36 -3.85 2.90
N SER A 31 -7.01 -2.67 2.37
CA SER A 31 -6.91 -1.43 3.15
C SER A 31 -8.24 -0.94 3.70
N LEU A 32 -9.34 -1.22 3.01
CA LEU A 32 -10.68 -0.90 3.48
C LEU A 32 -11.03 -1.80 4.68
N VAL A 33 -10.88 -3.12 4.53
CA VAL A 33 -11.23 -4.06 5.61
C VAL A 33 -10.35 -3.88 6.84
N VAL A 34 -9.03 -4.03 6.67
CA VAL A 34 -8.08 -3.97 7.80
C VAL A 34 -8.02 -2.55 8.37
N GLY A 35 -8.05 -1.54 7.51
CA GLY A 35 -8.00 -0.17 7.96
C GLY A 35 -9.27 0.30 8.68
N THR A 36 -10.46 -0.12 8.25
CA THR A 36 -11.70 0.16 9.01
C THR A 36 -11.67 -0.52 10.39
N LEU A 37 -11.18 -1.76 10.49
CA LEU A 37 -11.01 -2.42 11.79
C LEU A 37 -10.04 -1.66 12.70
N LEU A 38 -8.95 -1.14 12.15
CA LEU A 38 -8.02 -0.30 12.90
C LEU A 38 -8.65 1.03 13.31
N ASP A 39 -9.35 1.72 12.42
CA ASP A 39 -10.03 2.98 12.69
C ASP A 39 -11.09 2.80 13.81
N LEU A 40 -11.86 1.72 13.78
CA LEU A 40 -12.82 1.37 14.84
C LEU A 40 -12.12 1.12 16.18
N LYS A 41 -11.00 0.40 16.18
CA LYS A 41 -10.24 0.09 17.39
C LYS A 41 -9.69 1.34 18.07
N VAL A 42 -9.30 2.35 17.30
CA VAL A 42 -8.83 3.64 17.84
C VAL A 42 -9.96 4.64 18.13
N GLY A 43 -11.23 4.23 17.93
CA GLY A 43 -12.40 5.02 18.30
C GLY A 43 -12.79 6.11 17.30
N LEU A 44 -12.40 6.01 16.02
CA LEU A 44 -12.84 6.96 15.01
C LEU A 44 -14.36 6.90 14.82
N LYS A 45 -15.01 8.06 14.77
CA LYS A 45 -16.44 8.19 14.44
C LYS A 45 -16.68 7.86 12.96
N PRO A 46 -17.92 7.48 12.53
CA PRO A 46 -18.20 7.07 11.16
C PRO A 46 -17.68 8.03 10.07
N LEU A 47 -17.87 9.34 10.23
CA LEU A 47 -17.35 10.34 9.28
C LEU A 47 -15.83 10.35 9.20
N GLY A 48 -15.13 10.19 10.33
CA GLY A 48 -13.67 10.07 10.36
C GLY A 48 -13.17 8.82 9.65
N ILE A 49 -13.88 7.69 9.83
CA ILE A 49 -13.58 6.44 9.10
C ILE A 49 -13.76 6.65 7.60
N PHE A 50 -14.87 7.26 7.15
CA PHE A 50 -15.10 7.54 5.73
C PHE A 50 -14.00 8.40 5.12
N ALA A 51 -13.57 9.47 5.81
CA ALA A 51 -12.48 10.32 5.34
C ALA A 51 -11.15 9.55 5.26
N SER A 52 -10.79 8.83 6.33
CA SER A 52 -9.58 8.01 6.42
C SER A 52 -9.52 6.96 5.29
N ARG A 53 -10.62 6.24 5.06
CA ARG A 53 -10.72 5.23 4.00
C ARG A 53 -10.75 5.84 2.59
N GLY A 54 -11.36 7.00 2.42
CA GLY A 54 -11.35 7.75 1.16
C GLY A 54 -9.92 8.12 0.76
N GLN A 55 -9.15 8.71 1.68
CA GLN A 55 -7.74 9.03 1.47
C GLN A 55 -6.91 7.77 1.16
N ALA A 56 -7.07 6.71 1.97
CA ALA A 56 -6.35 5.46 1.75
C ALA A 56 -6.66 4.84 0.39
N THR A 57 -7.91 4.91 -0.07
CA THR A 57 -8.33 4.40 -1.38
C THR A 57 -7.65 5.14 -2.52
N ILE A 58 -7.59 6.47 -2.44
CA ILE A 58 -6.89 7.30 -3.44
C ILE A 58 -5.41 6.94 -3.50
N LEU A 59 -4.74 6.86 -2.34
CA LEU A 59 -3.34 6.47 -2.28
C LEU A 59 -3.10 5.09 -2.88
N ASN A 60 -3.89 4.09 -2.48
CA ASN A 60 -3.76 2.72 -2.98
C ASN A 60 -4.09 2.59 -4.48
N TYR A 61 -4.95 3.45 -5.02
CA TYR A 61 -5.20 3.50 -6.45
C TYR A 61 -3.95 3.87 -7.24
N PHE A 62 -3.13 4.79 -6.72
CA PHE A 62 -1.87 5.18 -7.35
C PHE A 62 -0.75 4.18 -7.06
N THR A 63 -0.66 3.67 -5.83
CA THR A 63 0.51 2.93 -5.36
C THR A 63 0.39 1.42 -5.47
N GLY A 64 -0.83 0.86 -5.47
CA GLY A 64 -1.05 -0.60 -5.40
C GLY A 64 -0.44 -1.36 -6.58
N GLY A 65 -0.60 -0.85 -7.80
CA GLY A 65 0.00 -1.46 -8.99
C GLY A 65 1.53 -1.34 -9.02
N TRP A 66 2.08 -0.26 -8.45
CA TRP A 66 3.53 -0.07 -8.36
C TRP A 66 4.14 -0.98 -7.29
N TYR A 67 3.45 -1.15 -6.17
CA TYR A 67 3.84 -2.12 -5.15
C TYR A 67 3.92 -3.54 -5.71
N GLY A 68 2.90 -3.96 -6.46
CA GLY A 68 2.89 -5.27 -7.11
C GLY A 68 4.07 -5.50 -8.06
N LYS A 69 4.46 -4.46 -8.82
CA LYS A 69 5.66 -4.49 -9.68
C LYS A 69 6.95 -4.55 -8.87
N TRP A 70 7.06 -3.73 -7.82
CA TRP A 70 8.22 -3.71 -6.93
C TRP A 70 8.45 -5.07 -6.25
N ARG A 71 7.37 -5.66 -5.75
CA ARG A 71 7.38 -7.01 -5.17
C ARG A 71 7.84 -8.06 -6.18
N ASN A 72 7.29 -8.06 -7.40
CA ASN A 72 7.73 -8.97 -8.47
C ASN A 72 9.24 -8.81 -8.78
N LEU A 73 9.73 -7.56 -8.85
CA LEU A 73 11.14 -7.27 -9.09
C LEU A 73 12.04 -7.85 -8.01
N LEU A 74 11.66 -7.73 -6.73
CA LEU A 74 12.44 -8.28 -5.62
C LEU A 74 12.47 -9.82 -5.63
N PHE A 75 11.36 -10.48 -5.96
CA PHE A 75 11.34 -11.94 -6.14
C PHE A 75 12.28 -12.38 -7.27
N LYS A 76 12.23 -11.69 -8.41
CA LYS A 76 13.14 -11.95 -9.54
C LYS A 76 14.61 -11.73 -9.16
N LYS A 77 14.93 -10.57 -8.57
CA LYS A 77 16.30 -10.21 -8.18
C LYS A 77 16.90 -11.17 -7.15
N THR A 78 16.08 -11.68 -6.23
CA THR A 78 16.52 -12.62 -5.18
C THR A 78 16.41 -14.09 -5.60
N LYS A 79 16.01 -14.36 -6.85
CA LYS A 79 15.73 -15.70 -7.38
C LYS A 79 14.86 -16.51 -6.41
N THR A 80 13.78 -15.89 -5.94
CA THR A 80 12.85 -16.51 -4.99
C THR A 80 11.71 -17.15 -5.77
N SER A 81 11.77 -18.47 -5.91
CA SER A 81 10.83 -19.29 -6.69
C SER A 81 9.85 -20.05 -5.80
N THR A 82 8.94 -20.82 -6.41
CA THR A 82 8.04 -21.75 -5.73
C THR A 82 8.77 -22.80 -4.89
N GLU A 83 9.99 -23.18 -5.26
CA GLU A 83 10.83 -24.14 -4.54
C GLU A 83 11.57 -23.53 -3.35
N SER A 84 11.66 -22.19 -3.29
CA SER A 84 12.32 -21.50 -2.19
C SER A 84 11.62 -21.77 -0.84
N SER A 85 12.40 -21.79 0.24
CA SER A 85 11.89 -21.98 1.60
C SER A 85 10.86 -20.91 1.97
N PHE A 86 9.94 -21.27 2.88
CA PHE A 86 8.93 -20.34 3.38
C PHE A 86 9.56 -19.07 3.97
N ILE A 87 10.65 -19.22 4.72
CA ILE A 87 11.38 -18.09 5.33
C ILE A 87 11.93 -17.16 4.25
N LYS A 88 12.56 -17.67 3.18
CA LYS A 88 13.08 -16.83 2.10
C LYS A 88 11.96 -16.01 1.44
N LYS A 89 10.83 -16.65 1.12
CA LYS A 89 9.66 -15.97 0.53
C LYS A 89 9.16 -14.85 1.44
N ARG A 90 9.01 -15.14 2.74
CA ARG A 90 8.57 -14.16 3.74
C ARG A 90 9.54 -13.00 3.90
N SER A 91 10.85 -13.25 3.93
CA SER A 91 11.83 -12.17 4.04
C SER A 91 11.78 -11.25 2.84
N VAL A 92 11.62 -11.78 1.62
CA VAL A 92 11.50 -10.95 0.41
C VAL A 92 10.21 -10.13 0.41
N ASP A 93 9.09 -10.74 0.79
CA ASP A 93 7.82 -10.04 0.96
C ASP A 93 7.91 -8.93 2.02
N PHE A 94 8.54 -9.22 3.16
CA PHE A 94 8.78 -8.27 4.25
C PHE A 94 9.63 -7.08 3.81
N VAL A 95 10.72 -7.34 3.09
CA VAL A 95 11.57 -6.30 2.48
C VAL A 95 10.78 -5.49 1.47
N ALA A 96 10.00 -6.15 0.60
CA ALA A 96 9.18 -5.46 -0.40
C ALA A 96 8.18 -4.50 0.25
N PHE A 97 7.48 -4.96 1.29
CA PHE A 97 6.54 -4.15 2.04
C PHE A 97 7.22 -2.94 2.69
N ASN A 98 8.27 -3.17 3.49
CA ASN A 98 8.91 -2.10 4.25
C ASN A 98 9.67 -1.08 3.37
N THR A 99 10.21 -1.50 2.23
CA THR A 99 10.92 -0.57 1.32
C THR A 99 9.99 0.25 0.43
N PHE A 100 8.70 -0.12 0.34
CA PHE A 100 7.74 0.55 -0.56
C PHE A 100 6.54 1.14 0.18
N GLN A 101 5.79 0.31 0.90
CA GLN A 101 4.56 0.74 1.57
C GLN A 101 4.85 1.62 2.78
N THR A 102 5.89 1.30 3.56
CA THR A 102 6.21 2.08 4.77
C THR A 102 6.54 3.55 4.47
N PRO A 103 7.45 3.88 3.52
CA PRO A 103 7.71 5.26 3.14
C PRO A 103 6.47 6.00 2.62
N ILE A 104 5.68 5.35 1.75
CA ILE A 104 4.45 5.94 1.18
C ILE A 104 3.46 6.29 2.30
N TYR A 105 3.29 5.40 3.28
CA TYR A 105 2.43 5.65 4.43
C TYR A 105 2.94 6.84 5.27
N GLY A 106 4.25 6.90 5.52
CA GLY A 106 4.86 8.04 6.19
C GLY A 106 4.59 9.37 5.49
N THR A 107 4.83 9.43 4.17
CA THR A 107 4.56 10.61 3.35
C THR A 107 3.08 11.00 3.39
N ALA A 108 2.16 10.03 3.33
CA ALA A 108 0.73 10.29 3.43
C ALA A 108 0.35 10.94 4.77
N VAL A 109 0.93 10.48 5.87
CA VAL A 109 0.71 11.05 7.20
C VAL A 109 1.33 12.44 7.33
N THR A 110 2.53 12.67 6.78
CA THR A 110 3.13 14.02 6.74
C THR A 110 2.21 15.00 6.01
N ILE A 111 1.71 14.63 4.83
CA ILE A 111 0.80 15.49 4.06
C ILE A 111 -0.50 15.73 4.83
N ALA A 112 -1.09 14.69 5.42
CA ALA A 112 -2.31 14.84 6.22
C ALA A 112 -2.10 15.81 7.40
N SER A 113 -0.97 15.69 8.10
CA SER A 113 -0.63 16.59 9.21
C SER A 113 -0.39 18.04 8.76
N LEU A 114 0.15 18.26 7.56
CA LEU A 114 0.25 19.61 6.97
C LEU A 114 -1.14 20.16 6.62
N VAL A 115 -1.99 19.35 6.00
CA VAL A 115 -3.37 19.75 5.63
C VAL A 115 -4.19 20.12 6.86
N GLU A 116 -4.06 19.37 7.95
CA GLU A 116 -4.74 19.65 9.23
C GLU A 116 -4.34 21.02 9.81
N GLN A 117 -3.09 21.45 9.62
CA GLN A 117 -2.60 22.76 10.06
C GLN A 117 -3.03 23.89 9.09
N VAL A 118 -2.97 23.64 7.79
CA VAL A 118 -3.22 24.64 6.74
C VAL A 118 -4.70 24.97 6.58
N VAL A 119 -5.58 23.97 6.62
CA VAL A 119 -7.03 24.16 6.34
C VAL A 119 -7.69 25.14 7.31
N PRO A 120 -7.50 25.05 8.65
CA PRO A 120 -8.07 26.02 9.58
C PRO A 120 -7.61 27.46 9.33
N VAL A 121 -6.32 27.66 9.01
CA VAL A 121 -5.76 28.98 8.70
C VAL A 121 -6.44 29.58 7.47
N ILE A 122 -6.60 28.80 6.41
CA ILE A 122 -7.30 29.23 5.19
C ILE A 122 -8.76 29.58 5.50
N LEU A 123 -9.45 28.76 6.29
CA LEU A 123 -10.87 28.97 6.60
C LEU A 123 -11.11 30.20 7.48
N GLN A 124 -10.21 30.50 8.41
CA GLN A 124 -10.36 31.62 9.34
C GLN A 124 -9.83 32.94 8.78
N HIS A 125 -8.69 32.91 8.10
CA HIS A 125 -7.93 34.12 7.75
C HIS A 125 -7.72 34.27 6.23
N GLY A 126 -8.18 33.32 5.42
CA GLY A 126 -7.96 33.30 3.97
C GLY A 126 -6.56 32.83 3.57
N ILE A 127 -6.36 32.61 2.28
CA ILE A 127 -5.10 32.06 1.72
C ILE A 127 -3.90 32.98 1.97
N ASN A 128 -4.11 34.30 1.99
CA ASN A 128 -3.02 35.28 2.18
C ASN A 128 -2.35 35.19 3.55
N ALA A 129 -3.02 34.58 4.54
CA ALA A 129 -2.49 34.44 5.90
C ALA A 129 -1.44 33.34 6.03
N LEU A 130 -1.31 32.43 5.04
CA LEU A 130 -0.34 31.32 5.09
C LEU A 130 1.11 31.77 5.20
N TYR A 131 1.44 32.96 4.68
CA TYR A 131 2.79 33.52 4.73
C TYR A 131 3.10 34.28 6.03
N GLN A 132 2.08 34.59 6.83
CA GLN A 132 2.21 35.37 8.05
C GLN A 132 2.00 34.54 9.32
N ASP A 133 1.44 33.35 9.18
CA ASP A 133 1.11 32.48 10.30
C ASP A 133 2.25 31.50 10.63
N ASN A 134 2.83 31.66 11.82
CA ASN A 134 3.83 30.75 12.37
C ASN A 134 3.22 29.46 12.97
N SER A 135 1.91 29.24 12.85
CA SER A 135 1.22 28.05 13.34
C SER A 135 1.50 26.79 12.51
N ILE A 136 2.02 26.94 11.29
CA ILE A 136 2.38 25.81 10.41
C ILE A 136 3.75 25.26 10.80
N ASP A 137 3.74 24.18 11.57
CA ASP A 137 4.94 23.45 11.99
C ASP A 137 5.21 22.28 11.03
N ILE A 138 6.10 22.55 10.07
CA ILE A 138 6.57 21.56 9.09
C ILE A 138 7.33 20.42 9.78
N TYR A 139 8.09 20.71 10.84
CA TYR A 139 8.86 19.70 11.57
C TYR A 139 7.94 18.73 12.29
N LYS A 140 6.87 19.22 12.92
CA LYS A 140 5.83 18.37 13.53
C LYS A 140 5.15 17.46 12.51
N ALA A 141 4.91 17.94 11.29
CA ALA A 141 4.35 17.10 10.23
C ALA A 141 5.32 16.00 9.76
N PHE A 142 6.61 16.32 9.62
CA PHE A 142 7.64 15.31 9.33
C PHE A 142 7.78 14.30 10.46
N GLU A 143 7.76 14.75 11.72
CA GLU A 143 7.83 13.88 12.89
C GLU A 143 6.63 12.92 12.94
N SER A 144 5.43 13.40 12.60
CA SER A 144 4.22 12.58 12.48
C SER A 144 4.38 11.49 11.41
N GLY A 145 4.90 11.84 10.23
CA GLY A 145 5.20 10.87 9.18
C GLY A 145 6.25 9.84 9.58
N LYS A 146 7.33 10.28 10.23
CA LYS A 146 8.39 9.39 10.75
C LYS A 146 7.83 8.40 11.77
N ASN A 147 7.02 8.87 12.71
CA ASN A 147 6.37 8.03 13.71
C ASN A 147 5.41 7.03 13.07
N ALA A 148 4.67 7.45 12.04
CA ALA A 148 3.83 6.55 11.26
C ALA A 148 4.62 5.45 10.55
N MET A 149 5.79 5.77 9.98
CA MET A 149 6.69 4.78 9.38
C MET A 149 7.19 3.76 10.41
N ILE A 150 7.65 4.23 11.57
CA ILE A 150 8.14 3.37 12.65
C ILE A 150 7.03 2.44 13.13
N ASN A 151 5.84 2.99 13.41
CA ASN A 151 4.70 2.21 13.86
C ASN A 151 4.30 1.15 12.82
N LEU A 152 4.25 1.51 11.54
CA LEU A 152 3.93 0.56 10.48
C LEU A 152 5.01 -0.52 10.34
N ALA A 153 6.30 -0.17 10.44
CA ALA A 153 7.39 -1.13 10.42
C ALA A 153 7.29 -2.13 11.58
N ILE A 154 6.95 -1.67 12.79
CA ILE A 154 6.76 -2.52 13.98
C ILE A 154 5.63 -3.53 13.77
N ILE A 155 4.49 -3.12 13.19
CA ILE A 155 3.35 -4.02 12.95
C ILE A 155 3.43 -4.78 11.62
N SER A 156 4.42 -4.47 10.77
CA SER A 156 4.56 -5.07 9.44
C SER A 156 4.68 -6.60 9.46
N PRO A 157 5.28 -7.28 10.47
CA PRO A 157 5.27 -8.75 10.54
C PRO A 157 3.87 -9.39 10.61
N ILE A 158 2.82 -8.61 10.87
CA ILE A 158 1.42 -9.07 10.89
C ILE A 158 0.67 -8.56 9.65
N ILE A 159 0.85 -7.28 9.30
CA ILE A 159 0.13 -6.62 8.20
C ILE A 159 0.64 -7.05 6.82
N GLU A 160 1.96 -7.16 6.63
CA GLU A 160 2.55 -7.62 5.38
C GLU A 160 2.02 -9.00 4.97
N PRO A 161 2.12 -10.03 5.83
CA PRO A 161 1.80 -11.37 5.40
C PRO A 161 0.34 -11.56 4.99
N THR A 162 -0.58 -10.83 5.63
CA THR A 162 -2.02 -10.86 5.36
C THR A 162 -2.36 -10.04 4.11
N MET A 163 -1.69 -8.90 3.88
CA MET A 163 -1.83 -8.12 2.64
C MET A 163 -1.35 -8.93 1.43
N ASN A 164 -0.13 -9.49 1.49
CA ASN A 164 0.44 -10.25 0.38
C ASN A 164 -0.32 -11.55 0.12
N TYR A 165 -0.84 -12.20 1.16
CA TYR A 165 -1.77 -13.31 0.99
C TYR A 165 -3.01 -12.88 0.20
N THR A 166 -3.63 -11.76 0.57
CA THR A 166 -4.80 -11.21 -0.11
C THR A 166 -4.50 -10.91 -1.58
N MET A 167 -3.42 -10.18 -1.86
CA MET A 167 -2.99 -9.88 -3.24
C MET A 167 -2.75 -11.15 -4.06
N ASN A 168 -2.07 -12.15 -3.50
CA ASN A 168 -1.84 -13.43 -4.17
C ASN A 168 -3.15 -14.16 -4.48
N LYS A 169 -4.11 -14.16 -3.56
CA LYS A 169 -5.43 -14.77 -3.78
C LYS A 169 -6.21 -14.07 -4.87
N PHE A 170 -6.17 -12.74 -4.90
CA PHE A 170 -6.76 -11.97 -5.99
C PHE A 170 -6.10 -12.30 -7.33
N ARG A 171 -4.78 -12.28 -7.43
CA ARG A 171 -4.05 -12.69 -8.64
C ARG A 171 -4.49 -14.07 -9.12
N GLN A 172 -4.48 -15.07 -8.25
CA GLN A 172 -4.93 -16.43 -8.57
C GLN A 172 -6.40 -16.47 -9.03
N TRP A 173 -7.30 -15.75 -8.37
CA TRP A 173 -8.71 -15.71 -8.75
C TRP A 173 -8.90 -15.13 -10.15
N TYR A 174 -8.08 -14.15 -10.53
CA TYR A 174 -8.04 -13.57 -11.86
C TYR A 174 -7.12 -14.31 -12.85
N GLY A 175 -6.60 -15.49 -12.47
CA GLY A 175 -5.74 -16.36 -13.29
C GLY A 175 -4.35 -15.80 -13.60
N LEU A 176 -3.86 -14.89 -12.76
CA LEU A 176 -2.51 -14.35 -12.79
C LEU A 176 -1.58 -15.16 -11.89
N LYS A 177 -0.29 -15.18 -12.25
CA LYS A 177 0.76 -15.86 -11.48
C LYS A 177 1.17 -15.02 -10.27
N LYS A 178 1.49 -15.69 -9.17
CA LYS A 178 2.14 -15.07 -8.00
C LYS A 178 3.58 -14.67 -8.33
N PRO A 179 4.23 -13.81 -7.53
CA PRO A 179 5.63 -13.44 -7.74
C PRO A 179 6.57 -14.66 -7.85
N GLU A 180 6.45 -15.64 -6.96
CA GLU A 180 7.31 -16.82 -6.92
C GLU A 180 7.10 -17.80 -8.09
N GLU A 181 5.89 -17.81 -8.67
CA GLU A 181 5.53 -18.65 -9.83
C GLU A 181 6.09 -18.08 -11.14
N LYS A 182 6.40 -16.78 -11.17
CA LYS A 182 7.00 -16.12 -12.34
C LYS A 182 8.47 -16.44 -12.48
N VAL A 183 9.19 -16.52 -11.36
CA VAL A 183 10.63 -16.81 -11.33
C VAL A 183 10.95 -18.24 -11.74
N ALA A 184 10.04 -19.20 -11.47
CA ALA A 184 10.26 -20.60 -11.84
C ALA A 184 10.16 -20.89 -13.35
N ASN A 185 9.71 -19.91 -14.16
CA ASN A 185 9.48 -20.05 -15.59
C ASN A 185 10.43 -19.16 -16.43
N GLU A 186 11.39 -18.48 -15.80
CA GLU A 186 12.45 -17.68 -16.43
C GLU A 186 13.80 -18.41 -16.32
#